data_AF-A0A256FRW2-F1
#
_entry.id   AF-A0A256FRW2-F1
#
_cell.length_a   1.000
_cell.length_b   1.000
_cell.length_c   1.000
_cell.angle_alpha   90.00
_cell.angle_beta   90.00
_cell.angle_gamma   90.00
#
_symmetry.space_group_name_H-M   'P 1'
#
loop_
_entity.id
_entity.type
_entity.pdbx_description
1 polymer ?
#
loop_
_entity_poly.entity_id
_entity_poly.type
_entity_poly.pdbx_seq_one_letter_code
_entity_poly.pdbx_strand_id
1 'polypeptide(L)'
;MRKTALPLAFACVLLLSGAANSQEQNNLSFLQYEPNLEISFDGTDPEATQIARKMYGKEFRHVDAKRMWLKDPDDGNEQLAVRLSKNKKCKDDCVYAVLFHDDDQWLELWRGKAKKLEFGPIGANGMRGIYDGSRMWVWTGDNYWPHLTEYKFDYQKISSEAKNTLDTALEKEFGEKRDDTQYFALPLALSSGAGSIVSMSSSFYCGQFDCPVFIIDANSNLLARYGSLESQAGASKIRDTNNNPLIETVTTEGIATYQIGEPDPKFIISPQSPIIAGKARK
;
A
#
# COMPACT_ATOMS: atom_id res chain seq x y z
N MET A 1 -53.95 39.38 -45.55
CA MET A 1 -52.53 39.78 -45.74
C MET A 1 -51.70 39.12 -44.65
N ARG A 2 -50.53 38.54 -45.02
CA ARG A 2 -49.47 37.89 -44.20
C ARG A 2 -49.87 36.57 -43.51
N LYS A 3 -49.51 35.36 -43.98
CA LYS A 3 -48.19 34.67 -44.15
C LYS A 3 -47.29 34.71 -42.90
N THR A 4 -47.09 33.52 -42.31
CA THR A 4 -45.86 32.88 -41.73
C THR A 4 -46.26 31.96 -40.57
N ALA A 5 -45.64 30.84 -40.21
CA ALA A 5 -44.73 29.86 -40.79
C ALA A 5 -44.49 28.86 -39.62
N LEU A 6 -44.49 27.55 -39.89
CA LEU A 6 -44.00 26.55 -38.94
C LEU A 6 -42.48 26.71 -38.74
N PRO A 7 -41.91 26.23 -37.64
CA PRO A 7 -41.03 25.06 -37.85
C PRO A 7 -41.12 23.97 -36.77
N LEU A 8 -40.86 22.75 -37.25
CA LEU A 8 -40.41 21.58 -36.51
C LEU A 8 -39.21 21.94 -35.61
N ALA A 9 -39.19 21.39 -34.40
CA ALA A 9 -37.95 21.15 -33.67
C ALA A 9 -37.91 19.68 -33.23
N PHE A 10 -36.90 18.99 -33.74
CA PHE A 10 -36.53 17.61 -33.47
C PHE A 10 -36.43 17.32 -31.97
N ALA A 11 -37.09 16.25 -31.52
CA ALA A 11 -36.76 15.61 -30.25
C ALA A 11 -35.40 14.92 -30.40
N CYS A 12 -34.34 15.56 -29.89
CA CYS A 12 -33.03 14.97 -29.78
C CYS A 12 -33.05 13.96 -28.63
N VAL A 13 -33.04 12.68 -28.95
CA VAL A 13 -32.81 11.59 -27.99
C VAL A 13 -31.37 11.72 -27.51
N LEU A 14 -31.19 12.25 -26.30
CA LEU A 14 -29.91 12.24 -25.60
C LEU A 14 -29.59 10.81 -25.17
N LEU A 15 -28.72 10.15 -25.94
CA LEU A 15 -27.96 8.98 -25.52
C LEU A 15 -27.01 9.39 -24.38
N LEU A 16 -27.48 9.28 -23.13
CA LEU A 16 -26.66 9.33 -21.93
C LEU A 16 -26.43 7.89 -21.43
N SER A 17 -25.64 7.13 -22.17
CA SER A 17 -25.19 5.78 -21.77
C SER A 17 -23.68 5.70 -21.83
N GLY A 18 -22.99 6.56 -21.06
CA GLY A 18 -21.52 6.59 -21.02
C GLY A 18 -20.87 6.99 -19.69
N ALA A 19 -21.61 7.51 -18.72
CA ALA A 19 -21.02 8.02 -17.48
C ALA A 19 -21.09 7.06 -16.28
N ALA A 20 -21.92 6.02 -16.33
CA ALA A 20 -22.09 5.10 -15.18
C ALA A 20 -20.96 4.06 -15.05
N ASN A 21 -20.29 3.69 -16.15
CA ASN A 21 -19.28 2.63 -16.13
C ASN A 21 -17.91 3.05 -15.57
N SER A 22 -17.61 4.35 -15.47
CA SER A 22 -16.32 4.83 -14.93
C SER A 22 -16.36 5.11 -13.43
N GLN A 23 -17.55 5.22 -12.81
CA GLN A 23 -17.66 5.42 -11.37
C GLN A 23 -17.55 4.10 -10.59
N GLU A 24 -18.05 2.97 -11.09
CA GLU A 24 -17.97 1.70 -10.36
C GLU A 24 -16.56 1.09 -10.32
N GLN A 25 -15.74 1.28 -11.37
CA GLN A 25 -14.34 0.84 -11.34
C GLN A 25 -13.47 1.66 -10.36
N ASN A 26 -13.91 2.85 -9.97
CA ASN A 26 -13.17 3.75 -9.08
C ASN A 26 -13.45 3.52 -7.59
N ASN A 27 -14.40 2.67 -7.20
CA ASN A 27 -14.72 2.44 -5.79
C ASN A 27 -13.68 1.60 -5.02
N LEU A 28 -12.70 1.02 -5.73
CA LEU A 28 -11.51 0.39 -5.15
C LEU A 28 -10.23 1.21 -5.41
N SER A 29 -10.37 2.52 -5.62
CA SER A 29 -9.20 3.41 -5.60
C SER A 29 -8.65 3.45 -4.18
N PHE A 30 -7.89 2.41 -3.82
CA PHE A 30 -7.05 2.38 -2.65
C PHE A 30 -6.16 3.61 -2.72
N LEU A 31 -6.49 4.54 -1.84
CA LEU A 31 -5.84 5.79 -1.49
C LEU A 31 -4.56 6.09 -2.28
N GLN A 32 -4.63 7.13 -3.12
CA GLN A 32 -3.46 7.69 -3.81
C GLN A 32 -2.51 8.32 -2.79
N TYR A 33 -1.58 7.52 -2.28
CA TYR A 33 -0.49 7.96 -1.43
C TYR A 33 0.79 8.11 -2.26
N GLU A 34 0.73 8.93 -3.30
CA GLU A 34 1.96 9.20 -4.06
C GLU A 34 2.92 10.03 -3.20
N PRO A 35 4.20 9.65 -3.09
CA PRO A 35 5.21 10.49 -2.45
C PRO A 35 5.30 11.84 -3.17
N ASN A 36 5.31 12.93 -2.41
CA ASN A 36 5.33 14.29 -2.93
C ASN A 36 6.43 15.17 -2.33
N LEU A 37 7.24 14.62 -1.43
CA LEU A 37 8.36 15.30 -0.79
C LEU A 37 9.56 14.36 -0.65
N GLU A 38 10.67 14.69 -1.31
CA GLU A 38 11.95 14.00 -1.14
C GLU A 38 12.84 14.77 -0.15
N ILE A 39 13.41 14.08 0.84
CA ILE A 39 14.42 14.67 1.73
C ILE A 39 15.81 14.40 1.19
N SER A 40 16.45 15.44 0.64
CA SER A 40 17.88 15.40 0.33
C SER A 40 18.71 15.63 1.60
N PHE A 41 19.73 14.82 1.80
CA PHE A 41 20.72 14.98 2.88
C PHE A 41 21.97 15.76 2.43
N ASP A 42 21.96 16.35 1.23
CA ASP A 42 23.02 17.25 0.79
C ASP A 42 22.93 18.55 1.60
N GLY A 43 24.05 19.00 2.17
CA GLY A 43 24.06 20.11 3.12
C GLY A 43 23.31 19.76 4.41
N THR A 44 23.77 18.72 5.11
CA THR A 44 23.22 18.25 6.39
C THR A 44 23.03 19.38 7.40
N ASP A 45 21.98 19.31 8.21
CA ASP A 45 21.75 20.23 9.33
C ASP A 45 22.70 19.83 10.49
N PRO A 46 23.72 20.65 10.84
CA PRO A 46 24.73 20.26 11.82
C PRO A 46 24.16 20.08 13.23
N GLU A 47 23.15 20.84 13.61
CA GLU A 47 22.53 20.76 14.93
C GLU A 47 21.66 19.51 15.04
N ALA A 48 20.76 19.30 14.06
CA ALA A 48 19.96 18.09 13.97
C ALA A 48 20.84 16.84 13.94
N THR A 49 21.96 16.90 13.21
CA THR A 49 22.92 15.80 13.11
C THR A 49 23.58 15.52 14.46
N GLN A 50 23.92 16.54 15.25
CA GLN A 50 24.45 16.34 16.60
C GLN A 50 23.42 15.70 17.53
N ILE A 51 22.15 16.11 17.45
CA ILE A 51 21.04 15.50 18.20
C ILE A 51 20.94 14.00 17.83
N ALA A 52 20.82 13.69 16.54
CA ALA A 52 20.75 12.32 16.05
C ALA A 52 21.97 11.47 16.45
N ARG A 53 23.17 12.04 16.43
CA ARG A 53 24.41 11.35 16.85
C ARG A 53 24.41 10.95 18.32
N LYS A 54 23.81 11.74 19.21
CA LYS A 54 23.68 11.37 20.63
C LYS A 54 22.85 10.09 20.80
N MET A 55 21.85 9.90 19.94
CA MET A 55 20.95 8.74 19.98
C MET A 55 21.54 7.52 19.26
N TYR A 56 22.06 7.70 18.04
CA TYR A 56 22.44 6.60 17.14
C TYR A 56 23.95 6.37 17.00
N GLY A 57 24.80 7.31 17.43
CA GLY A 57 26.24 7.27 17.18
C GLY A 57 26.99 6.12 17.85
N LYS A 58 26.36 5.42 18.80
CA LYS A 58 26.92 4.21 19.41
C LYS A 58 26.83 3.00 18.47
N GLU A 59 25.77 2.92 17.67
CA GLU A 59 25.52 1.80 16.76
C GLU A 59 25.94 2.11 15.31
N PHE A 60 25.79 3.35 14.88
CA PHE A 60 26.01 3.78 13.51
C PHE A 60 27.23 4.69 13.39
N ARG A 61 28.13 4.35 12.45
CA ARG A 61 29.35 5.15 12.19
C ARG A 61 29.05 6.39 11.35
N HIS A 62 28.00 6.34 10.54
CA HIS A 62 27.52 7.46 9.76
C HIS A 62 26.13 7.82 10.23
N VAL A 63 25.96 9.09 10.62
CA VAL A 63 24.71 9.67 11.09
C VAL A 63 24.65 11.09 10.56
N ASP A 64 23.65 11.34 9.72
CA ASP A 64 23.29 12.65 9.17
C ASP A 64 21.80 12.87 9.46
N ALA A 65 21.41 14.10 9.80
CA ALA A 65 20.00 14.42 10.02
C ALA A 65 19.60 15.75 9.37
N LYS A 66 18.29 15.87 9.13
CA LYS A 66 17.63 17.12 8.72
C LYS A 66 16.31 17.29 9.46
N ARG A 67 16.01 18.54 9.82
CA ARG A 67 14.68 18.95 10.25
C ARG A 67 13.70 18.85 9.09
N MET A 68 12.50 18.38 9.38
CA MET A 68 11.42 18.22 8.41
C MET A 68 10.08 18.31 9.11
N TRP A 69 9.01 18.47 8.34
CA TRP A 69 7.64 18.51 8.86
C TRP A 69 6.90 17.23 8.47
N LEU A 70 6.79 16.31 9.42
CA LEU A 70 6.02 15.08 9.32
C LEU A 70 4.53 15.33 9.53
N LYS A 71 4.15 16.29 10.36
CA LYS A 71 2.80 16.86 10.45
C LYS A 71 2.77 18.27 9.88
N ASP A 72 1.62 18.92 9.90
CA ASP A 72 1.54 20.35 9.57
C ASP A 72 2.49 21.15 10.46
N PRO A 73 3.22 22.15 9.91
CA PRO A 73 4.14 22.95 10.69
C PRO A 73 3.46 23.63 11.88
N ASP A 74 4.03 23.43 13.07
CA ASP A 74 3.64 24.14 14.28
C ASP A 74 4.86 24.44 15.17
N ASP A 75 4.68 25.34 16.13
CA ASP A 75 5.76 25.75 17.04
C ASP A 75 6.06 24.69 18.14
N GLY A 76 5.39 23.54 18.10
CA GLY A 76 5.34 22.60 19.23
C GLY A 76 6.45 21.57 19.25
N ASN A 77 6.65 20.83 18.15
CA ASN A 77 7.47 19.61 18.18
C ASN A 77 8.50 19.55 17.06
N GLU A 78 9.78 19.41 17.43
CA GLU A 78 10.85 19.15 16.48
C GLU A 78 10.73 17.75 15.87
N GLN A 79 11.04 17.65 14.58
CA GLN A 79 10.85 16.45 13.77
C GLN A 79 12.05 16.27 12.85
N LEU A 80 12.64 15.08 12.85
CA LEU A 80 13.88 14.80 12.13
C LEU A 80 13.74 13.62 11.16
N ALA A 81 14.32 13.78 9.99
CA ALA A 81 14.72 12.67 9.13
C ALA A 81 16.19 12.38 9.40
N VAL A 82 16.54 11.11 9.63
CA VAL A 82 17.90 10.67 9.95
C VAL A 82 18.33 9.61 8.96
N ARG A 83 19.53 9.78 8.39
CA ARG A 83 20.22 8.81 7.55
C ARG A 83 21.34 8.15 8.35
N LEU A 84 21.29 6.82 8.42
CA LEU A 84 22.14 5.97 9.26
C LEU A 84 22.89 4.95 8.41
N SER A 85 24.14 4.66 8.76
CA SER A 85 24.90 3.54 8.18
C SER A 85 25.94 3.02 9.19
N LYS A 86 26.17 1.70 9.18
CA LYS A 86 27.23 1.07 9.99
C LYS A 86 28.61 1.34 9.39
N ASN A 87 28.66 1.73 8.13
CA ASN A 87 29.86 2.16 7.44
C ASN A 87 30.10 3.67 7.59
N LYS A 88 31.27 4.14 7.16
CA LYS A 88 31.61 5.58 7.18
C LYS A 88 30.80 6.39 6.17
N LYS A 89 30.20 5.72 5.19
CA LYS A 89 29.43 6.31 4.10
C LYS A 89 28.16 5.50 3.92
N CYS A 90 27.07 6.20 3.68
CA CYS A 90 25.80 5.62 3.30
C CYS A 90 25.78 5.44 1.78
N LYS A 91 26.09 4.23 1.29
CA LYS A 91 26.01 3.88 -0.15
C LYS A 91 25.00 2.77 -0.39
N ASP A 92 25.29 1.58 0.15
CA ASP A 92 24.52 0.36 -0.12
C ASP A 92 23.80 -0.17 1.14
N ASP A 93 24.16 0.34 2.32
CA ASP A 93 23.65 -0.11 3.62
C ASP A 93 22.85 0.98 4.37
N CYS A 94 22.29 1.92 3.61
CA CYS A 94 21.54 3.04 4.17
C CYS A 94 20.27 2.56 4.86
N VAL A 95 20.12 3.02 6.10
CA VAL A 95 18.88 2.94 6.87
C VAL A 95 18.44 4.35 7.17
N TYR A 96 17.15 4.60 7.05
CA TYR A 96 16.55 5.88 7.38
C TYR A 96 15.68 5.71 8.61
N ALA A 97 15.67 6.72 9.48
CA ALA A 97 14.79 6.81 10.62
C ALA A 97 14.04 8.13 10.60
N VAL A 98 12.79 8.09 11.05
CA VAL A 98 11.92 9.25 11.20
C VAL A 98 11.66 9.44 12.68
N LEU A 99 12.03 10.63 13.17
CA LEU A 99 11.96 10.97 14.58
C LEU A 99 10.97 12.10 14.83
N PHE A 100 10.35 12.03 16.00
CA PHE A 100 9.43 13.03 16.52
C PHE A 100 9.79 13.29 17.97
N HIS A 101 9.99 14.56 18.33
CA HIS A 101 10.15 14.95 19.72
C HIS A 101 8.77 15.08 20.35
N ASP A 102 8.44 14.19 21.28
CA ASP A 102 7.37 14.50 22.24
C ASP A 102 7.93 15.48 23.29
N ASP A 103 7.10 16.10 24.13
CA ASP A 103 7.53 17.16 25.05
C ASP A 103 8.74 16.78 25.95
N ASP A 104 9.01 15.48 26.15
CA ASP A 104 10.02 14.96 27.06
C ASP A 104 11.18 14.20 26.38
N GLN A 105 10.98 13.64 25.18
CA GLN A 105 11.93 12.72 24.56
C GLN A 105 11.79 12.60 23.04
N TRP A 106 12.87 12.13 22.40
CA TRP A 106 12.86 11.73 21.00
C TRP A 106 12.28 10.33 20.83
N LEU A 107 11.22 10.24 20.02
CA LEU A 107 10.63 8.99 19.55
C LEU A 107 11.11 8.68 18.14
N GLU A 108 11.49 7.43 17.89
CA GLU A 108 11.64 6.86 16.56
C GLU A 108 10.30 6.27 16.13
N LEU A 109 9.63 6.92 15.18
CA LEU A 109 8.32 6.48 14.68
C LEU A 109 8.46 5.38 13.63
N TRP A 110 9.52 5.44 12.83
CA TRP A 110 9.77 4.49 11.77
C TRP A 110 11.27 4.37 11.49
N ARG A 111 11.72 3.17 11.13
CA ARG A 111 13.06 2.92 10.61
C ARG A 111 13.06 1.82 9.55
N GLY A 112 13.71 2.07 8.43
CA GLY A 112 13.74 1.13 7.31
C GLY A 112 14.87 1.38 6.32
N LYS A 113 15.11 0.39 5.46
CA LYS A 113 16.04 0.53 4.34
C LYS A 113 15.33 1.21 3.18
N ALA A 114 15.98 2.18 2.57
CA ALA A 114 15.48 2.85 1.38
C ALA A 114 16.65 3.34 0.51
N LYS A 115 16.40 3.66 -0.76
CA LYS A 115 17.38 4.37 -1.59
C LYS A 115 17.32 5.88 -1.36
N LYS A 116 16.12 6.38 -1.05
CA LYS A 116 15.77 7.76 -0.78
C LYS A 116 14.71 7.76 0.29
N LEU A 117 14.62 8.85 1.06
CA LEU A 117 13.54 9.04 2.01
C LEU A 117 12.54 10.02 1.42
N GLU A 118 11.34 9.52 1.16
CA GLU A 118 10.27 10.28 0.54
C GLU A 118 9.04 10.24 1.45
N PHE A 119 8.23 11.29 1.39
CA PHE A 119 7.02 11.43 2.19
C PHE A 119 5.84 11.69 1.28
N GLY A 120 4.70 11.12 1.66
CA GLY A 120 3.41 11.41 1.06
C GLY A 120 2.79 12.71 1.60
N PRO A 121 1.54 13.01 1.19
CA PRO A 121 0.75 14.05 1.82
C PRO A 121 0.48 13.73 3.30
N ILE A 122 0.08 14.75 4.05
CA ILE A 122 -0.43 14.57 5.42
C ILE A 122 -1.72 13.77 5.33
N GLY A 123 -1.76 12.62 6.01
CA GLY A 123 -2.93 11.75 6.05
C GLY A 123 -4.00 12.26 7.01
N ALA A 124 -5.15 11.58 7.01
CA ALA A 124 -6.29 11.93 7.88
C ALA A 124 -5.94 11.94 9.39
N ASN A 125 -4.93 11.17 9.80
CA ASN A 125 -4.45 11.10 11.18
C ASN A 125 -3.33 12.14 11.49
N GLY A 126 -3.16 13.16 10.64
CA GLY A 126 -2.30 14.31 10.93
C GLY A 126 -0.81 14.13 10.66
N MET A 127 -0.37 12.94 10.23
CA MET A 127 1.04 12.67 9.90
C MET A 127 1.17 12.27 8.42
N ARG A 128 2.29 12.62 7.79
CA ARG A 128 2.64 12.18 6.44
C ARG A 128 2.92 10.69 6.42
N GLY A 129 2.56 10.07 5.30
CA GLY A 129 3.05 8.74 4.97
C GLY A 129 4.56 8.76 4.68
N ILE A 130 5.25 7.66 4.98
CA ILE A 130 6.68 7.47 4.72
C ILE A 130 6.83 6.46 3.58
N TYR A 131 7.47 6.84 2.49
CA TYR A 131 7.76 5.96 1.37
C TYR A 131 9.21 5.49 1.43
N ASP A 132 9.39 4.16 1.46
CA ASP A 132 10.72 3.53 1.59
C ASP A 132 11.34 3.14 0.23
N GLY A 133 10.75 3.61 -0.87
CA GLY A 133 11.10 3.21 -2.23
C GLY A 133 10.44 1.90 -2.68
N SER A 134 9.78 1.19 -1.77
CA SER A 134 9.03 -0.02 -2.06
C SER A 134 7.53 0.12 -1.80
N ARG A 135 7.14 0.68 -0.65
CA ARG A 135 5.75 0.80 -0.19
C ARG A 135 5.56 2.06 0.65
N MET A 136 4.29 2.46 0.78
CA MET A 136 3.92 3.53 1.71
C MET A 136 3.71 2.96 3.11
N TRP A 137 4.20 3.68 4.11
CA TRP A 137 3.88 3.46 5.51
C TRP A 137 2.98 4.59 5.98
N VAL A 138 1.78 4.28 6.45
CA VAL A 138 0.75 5.27 6.80
C VAL A 138 0.53 5.29 8.31
N TRP A 139 0.44 6.48 8.88
CA TRP A 139 0.16 6.66 10.29
C TRP A 139 -1.32 6.38 10.61
N THR A 140 -1.57 5.51 11.57
CA THR A 140 -2.94 5.16 12.02
C THR A 140 -3.40 5.88 13.28
N GLY A 141 -2.57 6.75 13.85
CA GLY A 141 -2.83 7.42 15.13
C GLY A 141 -1.92 6.94 16.25
N ASP A 142 -1.40 5.72 16.14
CA ASP A 142 -0.58 5.04 17.15
C ASP A 142 0.71 4.43 16.58
N ASN A 143 0.72 4.03 15.31
CA ASN A 143 1.89 3.45 14.66
C ASN A 143 1.89 3.67 13.14
N TYR A 144 3.03 3.43 12.50
CA TYR A 144 3.14 3.39 11.04
C TYR A 144 2.79 2.00 10.50
N TRP A 145 1.67 1.89 9.79
CA TRP A 145 1.23 0.66 9.13
C TRP A 145 1.83 0.55 7.72
N PRO A 146 2.37 -0.62 7.35
CA PRO A 146 2.79 -0.88 5.99
C PRO A 146 1.58 -1.07 5.07
N HIS A 147 1.59 -0.43 3.91
CA HIS A 147 0.68 -0.76 2.81
C HIS A 147 1.31 -1.80 1.88
N LEU A 148 0.51 -2.30 0.95
CA LEU A 148 0.95 -3.10 -0.18
C LEU A 148 2.02 -2.35 -1.00
N THR A 149 2.87 -3.12 -1.69
CA THR A 149 3.97 -2.58 -2.51
C THR A 149 3.47 -1.67 -3.65
N GLU A 150 2.30 -1.95 -4.20
CA GLU A 150 1.65 -1.08 -5.18
C GLU A 150 0.72 -0.11 -4.46
N TYR A 151 0.84 1.18 -4.79
CA TYR A 151 -0.03 2.25 -4.26
C TYR A 151 -1.10 2.68 -5.27
N LYS A 152 -1.09 2.10 -6.47
CA LYS A 152 -2.09 2.31 -7.51
C LYS A 152 -2.40 0.98 -8.17
N PHE A 153 -3.64 0.56 -8.03
CA PHE A 153 -4.14 -0.70 -8.57
C PHE A 153 -5.01 -0.43 -9.80
N ASP A 154 -4.62 -1.00 -10.94
CA ASP A 154 -5.39 -0.91 -12.19
C ASP A 154 -6.21 -2.19 -12.37
N TYR A 155 -7.36 -2.24 -11.70
CA TYR A 155 -8.23 -3.40 -11.70
C TYR A 155 -8.94 -3.58 -13.04
N GLN A 156 -8.91 -4.82 -13.52
CA GLN A 156 -9.56 -5.26 -14.74
C GLN A 156 -10.78 -6.12 -14.42
N LYS A 157 -11.72 -6.16 -15.37
CA LYS A 157 -12.84 -7.11 -15.33
C LYS A 157 -12.31 -8.52 -15.54
N ILE A 158 -12.84 -9.47 -14.78
CA ILE A 158 -12.54 -10.89 -14.97
C ILE A 158 -13.34 -11.47 -16.14
N SER A 159 -12.83 -12.56 -16.74
CA SER A 159 -13.56 -13.33 -17.74
C SER A 159 -14.72 -14.11 -17.09
N SER A 160 -15.72 -14.51 -17.89
CA SER A 160 -16.81 -15.36 -17.41
C SER A 160 -16.32 -16.73 -16.93
N GLU A 161 -15.28 -17.26 -17.56
CA GLU A 161 -14.64 -18.53 -17.18
C GLU A 161 -13.99 -18.40 -15.79
N ALA A 162 -13.17 -17.37 -15.58
CA ALA A 162 -12.60 -17.07 -14.28
C ALA A 162 -13.69 -16.88 -13.23
N LYS A 163 -14.76 -16.14 -13.54
CA LYS A 163 -15.89 -15.95 -12.62
C LYS A 163 -16.48 -17.30 -12.20
N ASN A 164 -16.71 -18.20 -13.14
CA ASN A 164 -17.26 -19.53 -12.84
C ASN A 164 -16.32 -20.35 -11.95
N THR A 165 -15.00 -20.31 -12.21
CA THR A 165 -14.01 -20.96 -11.34
C THR A 165 -14.10 -20.44 -9.90
N LEU A 166 -14.17 -19.11 -9.73
CA LEU A 166 -14.21 -18.48 -8.41
C LEU A 166 -15.55 -18.72 -7.69
N ASP A 167 -16.67 -18.60 -8.40
CA ASP A 167 -17.99 -18.91 -7.84
C ASP A 167 -18.05 -20.37 -7.37
N THR A 168 -17.48 -21.31 -8.13
CA THR A 168 -17.42 -22.74 -7.76
C THR A 168 -16.54 -22.95 -6.52
N ALA A 169 -15.41 -22.24 -6.43
CA ALA A 169 -14.54 -22.31 -5.27
C ALA A 169 -15.22 -21.79 -4.00
N LEU A 170 -15.98 -20.70 -4.12
CA LEU A 170 -16.76 -20.12 -3.01
C LEU A 170 -17.93 -21.01 -2.60
N GLU A 171 -18.72 -21.51 -3.56
CA GLU A 171 -19.84 -22.40 -3.26
C GLU A 171 -19.38 -23.68 -2.55
N LYS A 172 -18.24 -24.24 -2.95
CA LYS A 172 -17.65 -25.41 -2.27
C LYS A 172 -17.31 -25.14 -0.80
N GLU A 173 -16.90 -23.92 -0.47
CA GLU A 173 -16.46 -23.57 0.87
C GLU A 173 -17.61 -23.11 1.77
N PHE A 174 -18.47 -22.24 1.24
CA PHE A 174 -19.53 -21.59 2.00
C PHE A 174 -20.90 -22.25 1.83
N GLY A 175 -21.03 -23.20 0.89
CA GLY A 175 -22.25 -23.96 0.64
C GLY A 175 -23.34 -23.20 -0.13
N GLU A 176 -23.07 -21.96 -0.56
CA GLU A 176 -24.01 -21.13 -1.31
C GLU A 176 -23.26 -20.28 -2.34
N LYS A 177 -23.86 -20.12 -3.52
CA LYS A 177 -23.42 -19.16 -4.54
C LYS A 177 -24.15 -17.83 -4.39
N ARG A 178 -23.41 -16.73 -4.52
CA ARG A 178 -23.89 -15.36 -4.34
C ARG A 178 -23.70 -14.56 -5.62
N ASP A 179 -24.80 -14.26 -6.31
CA ASP A 179 -24.80 -13.51 -7.58
C ASP A 179 -24.39 -12.04 -7.42
N ASP A 180 -24.50 -11.49 -6.21
CA ASP A 180 -24.07 -10.14 -5.83
C ASP A 180 -22.55 -10.00 -5.63
N THR A 181 -21.78 -11.07 -5.80
CA THR A 181 -20.32 -11.05 -5.67
C THR A 181 -19.66 -10.34 -6.86
N GLN A 182 -18.92 -9.29 -6.56
CA GLN A 182 -18.10 -8.57 -7.54
C GLN A 182 -16.64 -9.01 -7.45
N TYR A 183 -15.97 -9.08 -8.59
CA TYR A 183 -14.57 -9.50 -8.69
C TYR A 183 -13.76 -8.48 -9.49
N PHE A 184 -12.51 -8.31 -9.06
CA PHE A 184 -11.59 -7.32 -9.59
C PHE A 184 -10.22 -7.98 -9.76
N ALA A 185 -9.70 -8.01 -10.98
CA ALA A 185 -8.42 -8.65 -11.27
C ALA A 185 -7.29 -7.64 -11.42
N LEU A 186 -6.17 -7.91 -10.74
CA LEU A 186 -4.89 -7.27 -11.01
C LEU A 186 -4.04 -8.22 -11.85
N PRO A 187 -3.48 -7.75 -12.97
CA PRO A 187 -2.54 -8.55 -13.76
C PRO A 187 -1.36 -9.01 -12.91
N LEU A 188 -0.98 -10.28 -13.08
CA LEU A 188 0.11 -10.91 -12.36
C LEU A 188 1.06 -11.58 -13.36
N ALA A 189 2.33 -11.20 -13.32
CA ALA A 189 3.37 -11.80 -14.15
C ALA A 189 3.95 -13.06 -13.46
N LEU A 190 3.39 -14.21 -13.82
CA LEU A 190 3.83 -15.53 -13.36
C LEU A 190 4.97 -16.06 -14.24
N SER A 191 5.71 -17.04 -13.72
CA SER A 191 6.76 -17.73 -14.47
C SER A 191 6.20 -18.59 -15.60
N SER A 192 4.96 -19.07 -15.47
CA SER A 192 4.20 -19.78 -16.49
C SER A 192 3.54 -18.86 -17.54
N GLY A 193 3.59 -17.53 -17.35
CA GLY A 193 2.97 -16.56 -18.24
C GLY A 193 2.12 -15.54 -17.50
N ALA A 194 0.97 -15.20 -18.08
CA ALA A 194 0.03 -14.28 -17.43
C ALA A 194 -0.79 -15.01 -16.34
N GLY A 195 -1.17 -14.26 -15.32
CA GLY A 195 -2.15 -14.64 -14.32
C GLY A 195 -2.81 -13.40 -13.75
N SER A 196 -3.60 -13.59 -12.71
CA SER A 196 -4.26 -12.48 -12.00
C SER A 196 -4.34 -12.74 -10.50
N ILE A 197 -4.19 -11.66 -9.73
CA ILE A 197 -4.67 -11.58 -8.35
C ILE A 197 -6.13 -11.11 -8.44
N VAL A 198 -7.07 -11.87 -7.93
CA VAL A 198 -8.49 -11.53 -7.96
C VAL A 198 -8.97 -11.21 -6.55
N SER A 199 -9.28 -9.93 -6.36
CA SER A 199 -9.97 -9.41 -5.19
C SER A 199 -11.48 -9.48 -5.40
N MET A 200 -12.24 -9.47 -4.30
CA MET A 200 -13.69 -9.48 -4.36
C MET A 200 -14.34 -8.45 -3.44
N SER A 201 -15.60 -8.15 -3.73
CA SER A 201 -16.52 -7.46 -2.82
C SER A 201 -17.79 -8.29 -2.68
N SER A 202 -18.12 -8.69 -1.45
CA SER A 202 -19.34 -9.42 -1.10
C SER A 202 -19.60 -9.30 0.40
N SER A 203 -20.75 -8.75 0.79
CA SER A 203 -21.12 -8.65 2.21
C SER A 203 -21.24 -10.01 2.89
N PHE A 204 -21.57 -11.06 2.13
CA PHE A 204 -21.70 -12.42 2.62
C PHE A 204 -20.34 -13.07 2.89
N TYR A 205 -19.40 -12.99 1.94
CA TYR A 205 -18.07 -13.63 2.09
C TYR A 205 -17.07 -12.77 2.89
N CYS A 206 -17.21 -11.45 2.88
CA CYS A 206 -16.29 -10.51 3.54
C CYS A 206 -16.80 -9.92 4.87
N GLY A 207 -18.07 -10.12 5.23
CA GLY A 207 -18.73 -9.26 6.22
C GLY A 207 -18.12 -9.24 7.62
N GLN A 208 -17.58 -10.36 8.12
CA GLN A 208 -16.99 -10.46 9.47
C GLN A 208 -15.62 -11.16 9.51
N PHE A 209 -15.08 -11.53 8.35
CA PHE A 209 -13.89 -12.36 8.24
C PHE A 209 -12.94 -11.80 7.18
N ASP A 210 -11.74 -12.37 7.13
CA ASP A 210 -10.83 -12.16 6.03
C ASP A 210 -11.53 -12.51 4.70
N CYS A 211 -11.62 -11.53 3.80
CA CYS A 211 -12.11 -11.75 2.46
C CYS A 211 -11.17 -12.70 1.70
N PRO A 212 -11.72 -13.64 0.93
CA PRO A 212 -10.94 -14.42 -0.01
C PRO A 212 -10.28 -13.55 -1.09
N VAL A 213 -8.99 -13.78 -1.31
CA VAL A 213 -8.23 -13.34 -2.47
C VAL A 213 -7.80 -14.57 -3.25
N PHE A 214 -7.96 -14.55 -4.56
CA PHE A 214 -7.61 -15.69 -5.41
C PHE A 214 -6.44 -15.38 -6.34
N ILE A 215 -5.65 -16.40 -6.65
CA ILE A 215 -4.63 -16.34 -7.69
C ILE A 215 -5.02 -17.30 -8.79
N ILE A 216 -5.15 -16.80 -10.01
CA ILE A 216 -5.49 -17.60 -11.19
C ILE A 216 -4.41 -17.47 -12.27
N ASP A 217 -4.26 -18.51 -13.09
CA ASP A 217 -3.44 -18.45 -14.30
C ASP A 217 -4.21 -17.90 -15.52
N ALA A 218 -3.54 -17.77 -16.66
CA ALA A 218 -4.15 -17.32 -17.92
C ALA A 218 -5.30 -18.20 -18.43
N ASN A 219 -5.38 -19.46 -17.98
CA ASN A 219 -6.43 -20.41 -18.33
C ASN A 219 -7.54 -20.44 -17.28
N SER A 220 -7.60 -19.45 -16.38
CA SER A 220 -8.59 -19.37 -15.30
C SER A 220 -8.52 -20.53 -14.30
N ASN A 221 -7.40 -21.25 -14.21
CA ASN A 221 -7.18 -22.26 -13.18
C ASN A 221 -6.85 -21.57 -11.86
N LEU A 222 -7.50 -22.02 -10.78
CA LEU A 222 -7.19 -21.56 -9.42
C LEU A 222 -5.85 -22.12 -8.96
N LEU A 223 -4.87 -21.25 -8.74
CA LEU A 223 -3.54 -21.60 -8.24
C LEU A 223 -3.45 -21.53 -6.72
N ALA A 224 -4.08 -20.52 -6.11
CA ALA A 224 -4.05 -20.31 -4.67
C ALA A 224 -5.21 -19.44 -4.20
N ARG A 225 -5.47 -19.49 -2.89
CA ARG A 225 -6.40 -18.61 -2.19
C ARG A 225 -5.78 -18.17 -0.86
N TYR A 226 -5.96 -16.90 -0.51
CA TYR A 226 -5.54 -16.32 0.76
C TYR A 226 -6.67 -15.54 1.42
N GLY A 227 -6.53 -15.32 2.73
CA GLY A 227 -7.34 -14.35 3.46
C GLY A 227 -6.72 -12.95 3.42
N SER A 228 -7.56 -11.93 3.31
CA SER A 228 -7.16 -10.54 3.45
C SER A 228 -8.27 -9.69 4.05
N LEU A 229 -7.91 -8.70 4.86
CA LEU A 229 -8.81 -7.60 5.20
C LEU A 229 -9.27 -6.90 3.91
N GLU A 230 -10.59 -6.76 3.76
CA GLU A 230 -11.26 -6.11 2.62
C GLU A 230 -10.79 -6.59 1.24
N SER A 231 -10.30 -7.82 1.16
CA SER A 231 -9.78 -8.44 -0.07
C SER A 231 -8.56 -7.70 -0.67
N GLN A 232 -7.84 -6.90 0.12
CA GLN A 232 -6.71 -6.11 -0.35
C GLN A 232 -5.46 -6.96 -0.59
N ALA A 233 -5.07 -7.12 -1.84
CA ALA A 233 -3.87 -7.88 -2.19
C ALA A 233 -3.09 -7.27 -3.35
N GLY A 234 -1.81 -7.61 -3.41
CA GLY A 234 -0.90 -7.13 -4.43
C GLY A 234 0.27 -8.08 -4.66
N ALA A 235 1.06 -7.79 -5.69
CA ALA A 235 2.27 -8.53 -5.98
C ALA A 235 3.47 -7.90 -5.26
N SER A 236 4.28 -8.72 -4.60
CA SER A 236 5.55 -8.27 -4.02
C SER A 236 6.61 -8.07 -5.11
N LYS A 237 7.57 -7.18 -4.84
CA LYS A 237 8.83 -7.10 -5.62
C LYS A 237 9.74 -8.32 -5.36
N ILE A 238 9.54 -9.03 -4.26
CA ILE A 238 10.27 -10.25 -3.92
C ILE A 238 9.66 -11.41 -4.71
N ARG A 239 10.53 -12.26 -5.28
CA ARG A 239 10.14 -13.45 -6.03
C ARG A 239 10.55 -14.73 -5.32
N ASP A 240 9.78 -15.79 -5.54
CA ASP A 240 10.09 -17.14 -5.09
C ASP A 240 11.19 -17.80 -5.95
N THR A 241 11.54 -19.05 -5.62
CA THR A 241 12.54 -19.83 -6.34
C THR A 241 12.14 -20.17 -7.78
N ASN A 242 10.84 -20.12 -8.08
CA ASN A 242 10.29 -20.35 -9.42
C ASN A 242 10.13 -19.04 -10.20
N ASN A 243 10.65 -17.93 -9.68
CA ASN A 243 10.55 -16.59 -10.25
C ASN A 243 9.10 -16.06 -10.34
N ASN A 244 8.17 -16.55 -9.52
CA ASN A 244 6.87 -15.91 -9.32
C ASN A 244 6.97 -14.80 -8.27
N PRO A 245 6.23 -13.69 -8.40
CA PRO A 245 6.12 -12.74 -7.30
C PRO A 245 5.46 -13.41 -6.10
N LEU A 246 5.94 -13.07 -4.90
CA LEU A 246 5.20 -13.39 -3.69
C LEU A 246 3.90 -12.56 -3.65
N ILE A 247 2.87 -13.09 -3.00
CA ILE A 247 1.57 -12.43 -2.87
C ILE A 247 1.50 -11.72 -1.53
N GLU A 248 1.19 -10.44 -1.56
CA GLU A 248 0.98 -9.62 -0.36
C GLU A 248 -0.52 -9.52 -0.06
N THR A 249 -0.93 -9.79 1.18
CA THR A 249 -2.29 -9.51 1.67
C THR A 249 -2.27 -8.67 2.93
N VAL A 250 -3.32 -7.88 3.14
CA VAL A 250 -3.48 -7.05 4.33
C VAL A 250 -4.11 -7.89 5.45
N THR A 251 -3.50 -7.88 6.63
CA THR A 251 -3.94 -8.64 7.81
C THR A 251 -4.00 -7.72 9.03
N THR A 252 -4.53 -8.22 10.15
CA THR A 252 -4.51 -7.51 11.44
C THR A 252 -3.10 -7.37 12.03
N GLU A 253 -2.10 -8.07 11.50
CA GLU A 253 -0.70 -8.01 11.94
C GLU A 253 0.21 -7.20 11.00
N GLY A 254 -0.33 -6.64 9.92
CA GLY A 254 0.42 -5.94 8.87
C GLY A 254 0.24 -6.58 7.49
N ILE A 255 1.30 -6.61 6.69
CA ILE A 255 1.29 -7.23 5.36
C ILE A 255 1.87 -8.64 5.45
N ALA A 256 1.02 -9.65 5.26
CA ALA A 256 1.45 -11.04 5.15
C ALA A 256 1.87 -11.34 3.72
N THR A 257 2.99 -12.06 3.56
CA THR A 257 3.55 -12.38 2.24
C THR A 257 3.62 -13.88 2.02
N TYR A 258 2.99 -14.37 0.95
CA TYR A 258 2.81 -15.79 0.65
C TYR A 258 3.54 -16.20 -0.61
N GLN A 259 4.03 -17.43 -0.63
CA GLN A 259 4.41 -18.11 -1.87
C GLN A 259 3.16 -18.77 -2.46
N ILE A 260 2.98 -18.66 -3.78
CA ILE A 260 1.80 -19.21 -4.48
C ILE A 260 1.64 -20.71 -4.16
N GLY A 261 0.49 -21.06 -3.57
CA GLY A 261 0.10 -22.43 -3.24
C GLY A 261 0.50 -22.89 -1.83
N GLU A 262 1.25 -22.07 -1.08
CA GLU A 262 1.56 -22.36 0.32
C GLU A 262 0.55 -21.70 1.25
N PRO A 263 0.03 -22.40 2.28
CA PRO A 263 -0.99 -21.86 3.16
C PRO A 263 -0.44 -20.83 4.16
N ASP A 264 0.82 -20.96 4.56
CA ASP A 264 1.43 -20.14 5.59
C ASP A 264 2.23 -18.97 4.99
N PRO A 265 2.21 -17.78 5.62
CA PRO A 265 3.01 -16.66 5.16
C PRO A 265 4.51 -16.96 5.34
N LYS A 266 5.31 -16.60 4.34
CA LYS A 266 6.78 -16.65 4.41
C LYS A 266 7.32 -15.67 5.44
N PHE A 267 6.70 -14.50 5.53
CA PHE A 267 7.00 -13.47 6.52
C PHE A 267 5.85 -12.46 6.60
N ILE A 268 5.84 -11.70 7.69
CA ILE A 268 4.91 -10.60 7.93
C ILE A 268 5.72 -9.32 8.08
N ILE A 269 5.29 -8.26 7.40
CA ILE A 269 5.80 -6.91 7.59
C ILE A 269 4.86 -6.23 8.57
N SER A 270 5.30 -6.11 9.82
CA SER A 270 4.48 -5.60 10.92
C SER A 270 4.47 -4.07 11.00
N PRO A 271 3.40 -3.48 11.56
CA PRO A 271 3.38 -2.06 11.93
C PRO A 271 4.55 -1.67 12.82
N GLN A 272 5.00 -0.44 12.67
CA GLN A 272 6.07 0.13 13.48
C GLN A 272 5.50 1.10 14.51
N SER A 273 5.43 0.66 15.76
CA SER A 273 5.09 1.53 16.88
C SER A 273 6.24 2.48 17.25
N PRO A 274 5.93 3.67 17.79
CA PRO A 274 6.93 4.56 18.36
C PRO A 274 7.77 3.86 19.43
N ILE A 275 9.08 4.07 19.39
CA ILE A 275 10.01 3.66 20.44
C ILE A 275 10.86 4.85 20.83
N ILE A 276 11.50 4.81 22.00
CA ILE A 276 12.50 5.81 22.35
C ILE A 276 13.68 5.70 21.38
N ALA A 277 14.03 6.81 20.74
CA ALA A 277 15.08 6.88 19.73
C ALA A 277 16.44 6.43 20.30
N GLY A 278 17.20 5.70 19.49
CA GLY A 278 18.47 5.08 19.90
C GLY A 278 18.33 3.75 20.69
N LYS A 279 17.12 3.30 21.01
CA LYS A 279 16.88 1.92 21.48
C LYS A 279 16.81 0.94 20.31
N ALA A 280 17.07 -0.33 20.59
CA ALA A 280 16.87 -1.39 19.60
C ALA A 280 15.37 -1.56 19.31
N ARG A 281 15.00 -1.44 18.03
CA ARG A 281 13.68 -1.87 17.53
C ARG A 281 13.65 -3.39 17.54
N LYS A 282 12.66 -3.96 18.22
CA LYS A 282 12.42 -5.41 18.28
C LYS A 282 11.70 -5.87 17.02
#